data_AF-A0A2R7YXF2-F1
#
_entry.id   AF-A0A2R7YXF2-F1
#
_cell.length_a   1.000
_cell.length_b   1.000
_cell.length_c   1.000
_cell.angle_alpha   90.00
_cell.angle_beta   90.00
_cell.angle_gamma   90.00
#
_symmetry.space_group_name_H-M   'P 1'
#
loop_
_entity.id
_entity.type
_entity.pdbx_description
1 polymer ?
#
loop_
_entity_poly.entity_id
_entity_poly.type
_entity_poly.pdbx_seq_one_letter_code
_entity_poly.pdbx_strand_id
1 'polypeptide(L)'
;MAKHDFEVEALEEILEFWRRGESVGVATVVATRGSAPRQAGAAMIVSPDGRVTGSVSGGCVEAAVYDEAMGVISGGAPVLARYGFAADEFSIGLTCGGELEVFIERIDRAGFPNLDVVQAAVRAGEPVAVATVVDHPQAQQRGRRLVVTPRSVVADAGLGSDLLDISVREDALALLAAGHSAKLIYGSGGEPVGEDVGVFVRTYVPPPRLVLFGAVDFSAALCDAGRLLGYQVTVCDARSVFASADRFRTASEVVVDWPHRYLAAEIDAGRIDERTVVVVLTHDPKFDVPVLKVALAAELAFVGAMGSRTTHDDRVVRLRNAGVGDDALDRLHSPIGLDLRATTPPETAVSILAEVIAERRGGTGRPLRDGHGSIHEVSQAVIGAVGCPE
;
A
#
# COMPACT_ATOMS: atom_id res chain seq x y z
N MET A 1 10.58 5.73 9.80
CA MET A 1 10.23 6.31 8.51
C MET A 1 9.12 5.46 7.92
N ALA A 2 7.99 6.05 7.53
CA ALA A 2 6.93 5.28 6.90
C ALA A 2 7.41 4.82 5.50
N LYS A 3 6.88 3.71 4.99
CA LYS A 3 7.23 3.19 3.65
C LYS A 3 7.11 4.29 2.58
N HIS A 4 6.03 5.07 2.65
CA HIS A 4 5.76 6.19 1.74
C HIS A 4 6.87 7.25 1.76
N ASP A 5 7.34 7.67 2.94
CA ASP A 5 8.38 8.70 3.07
C ASP A 5 9.67 8.28 2.35
N PHE A 6 10.10 7.03 2.54
CA PHE A 6 11.27 6.49 1.85
C PHE A 6 11.08 6.44 0.33
N GLU A 7 9.90 6.04 -0.15
CA GLU A 7 9.63 5.94 -1.58
C GLU A 7 9.68 7.32 -2.26
N VAL A 8 9.19 8.36 -1.58
CA VAL A 8 9.25 9.74 -2.06
C VAL A 8 10.69 10.24 -2.09
N GLU A 9 11.45 10.09 -1.00
CA GLU A 9 12.86 10.50 -0.92
C GLU A 9 13.73 9.79 -1.96
N ALA A 10 13.53 8.47 -2.13
CA ALA A 10 14.23 7.66 -3.11
C ALA A 10 13.95 8.14 -4.56
N LEU A 11 12.70 8.49 -4.87
CA LEU A 11 12.35 9.00 -6.19
C LEU A 11 12.99 10.37 -6.46
N GLU A 12 13.03 11.23 -5.43
CA GLU A 12 13.67 12.54 -5.52
C GLU A 12 15.18 12.42 -5.78
N GLU A 13 15.86 11.54 -5.06
CA GLU A 13 17.27 11.24 -5.27
C GLU A 13 17.56 10.78 -6.72
N ILE A 14 16.78 9.82 -7.23
CA ILE A 14 16.94 9.33 -8.62
C ILE A 14 16.73 10.48 -9.61
N LEU A 15 15.72 11.32 -9.38
CA LEU A 15 15.40 12.44 -10.28
C LEU A 15 16.50 13.50 -10.32
N GLU A 16 17.23 13.73 -9.22
CA GLU A 16 18.35 14.67 -9.20
C GLU A 16 19.47 14.25 -10.16
N PHE A 17 19.88 12.98 -10.12
CA PHE A 17 20.83 12.41 -11.08
C PHE A 17 20.29 12.42 -12.51
N TRP A 18 19.03 12.04 -12.69
CA TRP A 18 18.35 12.07 -14.00
C TRP A 18 18.36 13.46 -14.63
N ARG A 19 18.12 14.52 -13.84
CA ARG A 19 18.15 15.91 -14.30
C ARG A 19 19.54 16.35 -14.73
N ARG A 20 20.59 15.87 -14.06
CA ARG A 20 22.00 16.06 -14.42
C ARG A 20 22.43 15.26 -15.65
N GLY A 21 21.58 14.38 -16.17
CA GLY A 21 21.91 13.50 -17.29
C GLY A 21 22.81 12.33 -16.89
N GLU A 22 22.83 11.98 -15.60
CA GLU A 22 23.61 10.89 -15.05
C GLU A 22 22.74 9.64 -14.89
N SER A 23 23.40 8.47 -14.93
CA SER A 23 22.74 7.17 -14.81
C SER A 23 22.88 6.61 -13.42
N VAL A 24 21.76 6.13 -12.87
CA VAL A 24 21.69 5.53 -11.54
C VAL A 24 21.31 4.06 -11.69
N GLY A 25 21.93 3.18 -10.90
CA GLY A 25 21.54 1.79 -10.80
C GLY A 25 20.43 1.65 -9.77
N VAL A 26 19.29 1.08 -10.17
CA VAL A 26 18.15 0.86 -9.26
C VAL A 26 17.86 -0.62 -9.22
N ALA A 27 18.00 -1.21 -8.04
CA ALA A 27 17.65 -2.59 -7.75
C ALA A 27 16.36 -2.64 -6.94
N THR A 28 15.31 -3.25 -7.49
CA THR A 28 13.98 -3.34 -6.87
C THR A 28 13.63 -4.79 -6.60
N VAL A 29 13.20 -5.11 -5.37
CA VAL A 29 12.58 -6.41 -5.06
C VAL A 29 11.24 -6.49 -5.78
N VAL A 30 11.10 -7.40 -6.74
CA VAL A 30 9.88 -7.51 -7.56
C VAL A 30 8.99 -8.67 -7.14
N ALA A 31 9.58 -9.72 -6.56
CA ALA A 31 8.84 -10.84 -6.00
C ALA A 31 9.61 -11.46 -4.83
N THR A 32 8.86 -12.10 -3.93
CA THR A 32 9.40 -12.73 -2.73
C THR A 32 8.68 -14.05 -2.50
N ARG A 33 9.39 -15.10 -2.08
CA ARG A 33 8.80 -16.36 -1.63
C ARG A 33 9.29 -16.72 -0.24
N GLY A 34 8.42 -17.33 0.56
CA GLY A 34 8.72 -17.68 1.95
C GLY A 34 9.03 -16.45 2.82
N SER A 35 9.88 -16.65 3.83
CA SER A 35 10.23 -15.64 4.83
C SER A 35 11.31 -14.68 4.33
N ALA A 36 11.03 -13.94 3.25
CA ALA A 36 11.94 -12.94 2.73
C ALA A 36 12.05 -11.71 3.65
N PRO A 37 13.22 -11.06 3.74
CA PRO A 37 13.47 -10.00 4.73
C PRO A 37 12.88 -8.64 4.35
N ARG A 38 12.58 -8.43 3.06
CA ARG A 38 11.93 -7.23 2.51
C ARG A 38 10.77 -7.64 1.61
N GLN A 39 9.77 -6.77 1.50
CA GLN A 39 8.62 -6.99 0.62
C GLN A 39 8.90 -6.45 -0.80
N ALA A 40 8.06 -6.87 -1.75
CA ALA A 40 8.05 -6.29 -3.08
C ALA A 40 7.92 -4.74 -3.03
N GLY A 41 8.71 -4.07 -3.86
CA GLY A 41 8.86 -2.62 -3.92
C GLY A 41 10.02 -2.06 -3.09
N ALA A 42 10.62 -2.85 -2.18
CA ALA A 42 11.88 -2.44 -1.53
C ALA A 42 12.97 -2.21 -2.58
N ALA A 43 13.74 -1.12 -2.44
CA ALA A 43 14.71 -0.72 -3.44
C ALA A 43 16.06 -0.35 -2.82
N MET A 44 17.12 -0.58 -3.60
CA MET A 44 18.47 -0.10 -3.38
C MET A 44 18.89 0.74 -4.59
N ILE A 45 19.39 1.94 -4.32
CA ILE A 45 19.84 2.92 -5.30
C ILE A 45 21.36 2.98 -5.22
N VAL A 46 22.02 2.88 -6.36
CA VAL A 46 23.47 3.02 -6.50
C VAL A 46 23.75 4.19 -7.43
N SER A 47 24.36 5.24 -6.89
CA SER A 47 24.74 6.43 -7.65
C SER A 47 25.99 6.18 -8.51
N PRO A 48 26.27 7.05 -9.50
CA PRO A 48 27.46 6.91 -10.35
C PRO A 48 28.80 6.88 -9.60
N ASP A 49 28.87 7.51 -8.43
CA ASP A 49 30.05 7.56 -7.55
C ASP A 49 30.11 6.37 -6.55
N GLY A 50 29.17 5.42 -6.64
CA GLY A 50 29.15 4.20 -5.83
C GLY A 50 28.52 4.36 -4.44
N ARG A 51 27.87 5.50 -4.15
CA ARG A 51 27.10 5.65 -2.92
C ARG A 51 25.80 4.83 -3.01
N VAL A 52 25.43 4.21 -1.89
CA VAL A 52 24.26 3.34 -1.79
C VAL A 52 23.22 3.94 -0.86
N THR A 53 21.97 4.00 -1.31
CA THR A 53 20.80 4.35 -0.49
C THR A 53 19.77 3.21 -0.56
N GLY A 54 19.09 2.90 0.55
CA GLY A 54 18.11 1.82 0.59
C GLY A 54 18.71 0.43 0.77
N SER A 55 17.89 -0.60 0.64
CA SER A 55 18.29 -2.00 0.84
C SER A 55 17.22 -2.96 0.33
N VAL A 56 17.67 -4.08 -0.24
CA VAL A 56 16.80 -5.15 -0.77
C VAL A 56 16.70 -6.36 0.15
N SER A 57 17.65 -6.59 1.06
CA SER A 57 17.61 -7.75 1.97
C SER A 57 17.95 -7.47 3.43
N GLY A 58 18.61 -6.35 3.72
CA GLY A 58 19.12 -6.01 5.05
C GLY A 58 20.55 -6.49 5.31
N GLY A 59 21.28 -6.98 4.31
CA GLY A 59 22.72 -7.22 4.36
C GLY A 59 23.21 -8.49 3.65
N CYS A 60 22.34 -9.46 3.32
CA CYS A 60 22.74 -10.77 2.80
C CYS A 60 23.23 -10.73 1.35
N VAL A 61 22.60 -9.93 0.49
CA VAL A 61 22.84 -9.94 -0.97
C VAL A 61 23.25 -8.58 -1.52
N GLU A 62 23.38 -7.58 -0.67
CA GLU A 62 23.64 -6.18 -1.02
C GLU A 62 24.91 -6.01 -1.87
N ALA A 63 25.99 -6.72 -1.55
CA ALA A 63 27.24 -6.63 -2.32
C ALA A 63 27.07 -7.14 -3.76
N ALA A 64 26.39 -8.27 -3.94
CA ALA A 64 26.13 -8.82 -5.27
C ALA A 64 25.21 -7.90 -6.09
N VAL A 65 24.16 -7.37 -5.44
CA VAL A 65 23.23 -6.44 -6.07
C VAL A 65 23.93 -5.12 -6.44
N TYR A 66 24.90 -4.68 -5.62
CA TYR A 66 25.72 -3.50 -5.90
C TYR A 66 26.60 -3.70 -7.14
N ASP A 67 27.28 -4.84 -7.24
CA ASP A 67 28.14 -5.14 -8.39
C ASP A 67 27.33 -5.19 -9.70
N GLU A 68 26.16 -5.82 -9.68
CA GLU A 68 25.23 -5.83 -10.81
C GLU A 68 24.71 -4.42 -11.14
N ALA A 69 24.39 -3.60 -10.12
CA ALA A 69 23.97 -2.21 -10.31
C ALA A 69 25.07 -1.37 -10.98
N MET A 70 26.33 -1.53 -10.57
CA MET A 70 27.47 -0.87 -11.23
C MET A 70 27.68 -1.35 -12.66
N GLY A 71 27.42 -2.64 -12.92
CA GLY A 71 27.43 -3.23 -14.26
C GLY A 71 26.40 -2.59 -15.19
N VAL A 72 25.15 -2.45 -14.74
CA VAL A 72 24.10 -1.82 -15.57
C VAL A 72 24.36 -0.32 -15.78
N ILE A 73 24.86 0.41 -14.78
CA ILE A 73 25.28 1.82 -14.92
C ILE A 73 26.31 1.96 -16.05
N SER A 74 27.28 1.04 -16.10
CA SER A 74 28.37 1.03 -17.09
C SER A 74 27.94 0.62 -18.51
N GLY A 75 26.65 0.36 -18.74
CA GLY A 75 26.09 0.00 -20.04
C GLY A 75 25.62 -1.45 -20.16
N GLY A 76 25.63 -2.21 -19.07
CA GLY A 76 24.98 -3.53 -19.02
C GLY A 76 23.46 -3.45 -19.27
N ALA A 77 22.90 -4.54 -19.79
CA ALA A 77 21.45 -4.68 -19.94
C ALA A 77 20.78 -4.90 -18.57
N PRO A 78 19.49 -4.55 -18.40
CA PRO A 78 18.75 -4.83 -17.17
C PRO A 78 18.74 -6.33 -16.81
N VAL A 79 18.85 -6.62 -15.52
CA VAL A 79 19.00 -7.98 -14.98
C VAL A 79 17.86 -8.30 -14.01
N LEU A 80 17.26 -9.48 -14.16
CA LEU A 80 16.42 -10.07 -13.13
C LEU A 80 17.23 -11.13 -12.38
N ALA A 81 17.72 -10.80 -11.19
CA ALA A 81 18.49 -11.68 -10.35
C ALA A 81 17.58 -12.41 -9.36
N ARG A 82 17.87 -13.69 -9.10
CA ARG A 82 17.15 -14.51 -8.11
C ARG A 82 18.12 -14.92 -7.01
N TYR A 83 17.79 -14.60 -5.78
CA TYR A 83 18.57 -14.95 -4.60
C TYR A 83 17.73 -15.85 -3.70
N GLY A 84 18.15 -17.12 -3.57
CA GLY A 84 17.48 -18.10 -2.72
C GLY A 84 18.20 -18.32 -1.39
N PHE A 85 17.73 -19.31 -0.65
CA PHE A 85 18.45 -19.84 0.50
C PHE A 85 19.77 -20.47 0.04
N ALA A 86 20.89 -20.01 0.59
CA ALA A 86 22.20 -20.62 0.37
C ALA A 86 22.27 -21.93 1.16
N ALA A 87 22.23 -23.07 0.47
CA ALA A 87 22.43 -24.38 1.10
C ALA A 87 23.91 -24.71 1.35
N ASP A 88 24.84 -23.95 0.77
CA ASP A 88 26.28 -24.07 1.01
C ASP A 88 26.87 -22.79 1.63
N GLU A 89 28.04 -22.92 2.25
CA GLU A 89 28.73 -21.83 2.97
C GLU A 89 29.38 -20.79 2.04
N PHE A 90 29.36 -21.00 0.72
CA PHE A 90 30.03 -20.19 -0.30
C PHE A 90 29.08 -19.47 -1.28
N SER A 91 27.77 -19.72 -1.19
CA SER A 91 26.75 -19.14 -2.05
C SER A 91 26.16 -17.89 -1.39
N ILE A 92 26.02 -16.83 -2.19
CA ILE A 92 25.39 -15.59 -1.76
C ILE A 92 23.89 -15.86 -1.70
N GLY A 93 23.35 -16.00 -0.49
CA GLY A 93 21.96 -16.34 -0.29
C GLY A 93 21.40 -15.83 1.03
N LEU A 94 20.08 -15.98 1.16
CA LEU A 94 19.32 -15.46 2.30
C LEU A 94 19.41 -16.43 3.47
N THR A 95 19.65 -15.89 4.66
CA THR A 95 19.71 -16.67 5.91
C THR A 95 18.32 -16.91 6.54
N CYS A 96 17.31 -16.17 6.09
CA CYS A 96 15.95 -16.20 6.62
C CYS A 96 15.05 -17.29 6.00
N GLY A 97 15.58 -18.11 5.07
CA GLY A 97 14.84 -19.21 4.45
C GLY A 97 13.84 -18.80 3.35
N GLY A 98 13.91 -17.56 2.87
CA GLY A 98 13.10 -17.06 1.74
C GLY A 98 13.88 -17.00 0.42
N GLU A 99 13.18 -16.59 -0.63
CA GLU A 99 13.74 -16.24 -1.94
C GLU A 99 13.34 -14.80 -2.32
N LEU A 100 14.25 -14.09 -3.00
CA LEU A 100 14.04 -12.76 -3.55
C LEU A 100 14.28 -12.78 -5.05
N GLU A 101 13.38 -12.16 -5.81
CA GLU A 101 13.65 -11.73 -7.17
C GLU A 101 13.90 -10.22 -7.15
N VAL A 102 15.06 -9.80 -7.66
CA VAL A 102 15.50 -8.40 -7.70
C VAL A 102 15.72 -8.01 -9.15
N PHE A 103 14.96 -7.02 -9.62
CA PHE A 103 15.16 -6.43 -10.93
C PHE A 103 16.10 -5.22 -10.81
N ILE A 104 17.17 -5.24 -11.59
CA ILE A 104 18.28 -4.28 -11.54
C ILE A 104 18.32 -3.59 -12.90
N GLU A 105 18.08 -2.29 -12.91
CA GLU A 105 18.04 -1.49 -14.13
C GLU A 105 18.80 -0.18 -14.00
N ARG A 106 19.20 0.36 -15.15
CA ARG A 106 19.79 1.69 -15.26
C ARG A 106 18.68 2.72 -15.48
N ILE A 107 18.58 3.71 -14.61
CA ILE A 107 17.65 4.84 -14.74
C ILE A 107 18.43 6.09 -15.15
N ASP A 108 18.09 6.62 -16.32
CA ASP A 108 18.56 7.90 -16.87
C ASP A 108 17.53 8.45 -17.88
N ARG A 109 17.86 9.53 -18.60
CA ARG A 109 16.93 10.16 -19.57
C ARG A 109 16.51 9.26 -20.73
N ALA A 110 17.36 8.32 -21.14
CA ALA A 110 17.02 7.35 -22.18
C ALA A 110 16.35 6.11 -21.57
N GLY A 111 16.86 5.66 -20.42
CA GLY A 111 16.41 4.51 -19.68
C GLY A 111 15.00 4.68 -19.15
N PHE A 112 14.62 5.87 -18.65
CA PHE A 112 13.26 6.22 -18.19
C PHE A 112 12.93 7.70 -18.49
N PRO A 113 12.47 8.02 -19.71
CA PRO A 113 12.20 9.40 -20.13
C PRO A 113 11.08 10.11 -19.35
N ASN A 114 10.10 9.36 -18.85
CA ASN A 114 8.89 9.89 -18.18
C ASN A 114 9.00 9.90 -16.64
N LEU A 115 10.21 9.86 -16.08
CA LEU A 115 10.41 9.85 -14.62
C LEU A 115 9.88 11.13 -13.95
N ASP A 116 9.98 12.26 -14.64
CA ASP A 116 9.48 13.56 -14.20
C ASP A 116 7.95 13.60 -14.06
N VAL A 117 7.23 12.90 -14.95
CA VAL A 117 5.77 12.72 -14.87
C VAL A 117 5.39 11.98 -13.58
N VAL A 118 6.10 10.90 -13.26
CA VAL A 118 5.89 10.15 -12.00
C VAL A 118 6.15 11.03 -10.80
N GLN A 119 7.27 11.77 -10.78
CA GLN A 119 7.57 12.68 -9.68
C GLN A 119 6.50 13.76 -9.51
N ALA A 120 6.03 14.35 -10.62
CA ALA A 120 5.03 15.39 -10.58
C ALA A 120 3.72 14.89 -9.95
N ALA A 121 3.26 13.70 -10.34
CA ALA A 121 2.10 13.05 -9.74
C ALA A 121 2.30 12.78 -8.24
N VAL A 122 3.43 12.17 -7.86
CA VAL A 122 3.75 11.89 -6.44
C VAL A 122 3.77 13.16 -5.59
N ARG A 123 4.39 14.25 -6.08
CA ARG A 123 4.41 15.55 -5.37
C ARG A 123 3.04 16.20 -5.27
N ALA A 124 2.18 16.00 -6.26
CA ALA A 124 0.81 16.50 -6.26
C ALA A 124 -0.13 15.65 -5.37
N GLY A 125 0.35 14.51 -4.84
CA GLY A 125 -0.50 13.55 -4.14
C GLY A 125 -1.48 12.84 -5.07
N GLU A 126 -1.14 12.74 -6.37
CA GLU A 126 -1.94 12.02 -7.35
C GLU A 126 -1.46 10.56 -7.46
N PRO A 127 -2.35 9.56 -7.36
CA PRO A 127 -1.99 8.16 -7.57
C PRO A 127 -1.35 7.92 -8.94
N VAL A 128 -0.21 7.26 -8.97
CA VAL A 128 0.49 6.84 -10.20
C VAL A 128 1.12 5.47 -10.03
N ALA A 129 1.06 4.64 -11.07
CA ALA A 129 1.74 3.36 -11.16
C ALA A 129 2.81 3.37 -12.26
N VAL A 130 3.90 2.66 -12.03
CA VAL A 130 4.94 2.36 -13.03
C VAL A 130 4.96 0.85 -13.22
N ALA A 131 4.52 0.40 -14.40
CA ALA A 131 4.50 -1.01 -14.77
C ALA A 131 5.71 -1.30 -15.67
N THR A 132 6.66 -2.08 -15.18
CA THR A 132 7.92 -2.38 -15.87
C THR A 132 7.98 -3.87 -16.25
N VAL A 133 8.34 -4.20 -17.48
CA VAL A 133 8.66 -5.57 -17.90
C VAL A 133 9.97 -5.97 -17.23
N VAL A 134 9.89 -6.91 -16.29
CA VAL A 134 11.04 -7.38 -15.49
C VAL A 134 11.51 -8.76 -15.92
N ASP A 135 10.62 -9.57 -16.51
CA ASP A 135 10.96 -10.85 -17.12
C ASP A 135 10.33 -10.98 -18.50
N HIS A 136 11.10 -11.47 -19.46
CA HIS A 136 10.66 -11.62 -20.84
C HIS A 136 11.62 -12.57 -21.60
N PRO A 137 11.13 -13.42 -22.53
CA PRO A 137 11.99 -14.35 -23.30
C PRO A 137 13.02 -13.63 -24.18
N GLN A 138 12.64 -12.45 -24.68
CA GLN A 138 13.52 -11.54 -25.40
C GLN A 138 14.10 -10.51 -24.43
N ALA A 139 15.39 -10.61 -24.10
CA ALA A 139 16.05 -9.78 -23.10
C ALA A 139 15.94 -8.26 -23.37
N GLN A 140 15.92 -7.85 -24.64
CA GLN A 140 15.80 -6.44 -25.05
C GLN A 140 14.44 -5.81 -24.72
N GLN A 141 13.43 -6.60 -24.34
CA GLN A 141 12.13 -6.08 -23.91
C GLN A 141 12.11 -5.71 -22.42
N ARG A 142 13.08 -6.18 -21.63
CA ARG A 142 13.18 -5.87 -20.20
C ARG A 142 13.46 -4.38 -20.00
N GLY A 143 12.82 -3.79 -18.99
CA GLY A 143 12.89 -2.36 -18.69
C GLY A 143 11.91 -1.51 -19.49
N ARG A 144 11.17 -2.06 -20.47
CA ARG A 144 10.02 -1.36 -21.05
C ARG A 144 8.97 -1.10 -19.99
N ARG A 145 8.33 0.07 -20.04
CA ARG A 145 7.38 0.45 -19.00
C ARG A 145 6.25 1.35 -19.45
N LEU A 146 5.14 1.28 -18.72
CA LEU A 146 4.02 2.22 -18.75
C LEU A 146 3.99 3.02 -17.46
N VAL A 147 3.66 4.30 -17.58
CA VAL A 147 3.24 5.14 -16.45
C VAL A 147 1.71 5.25 -16.52
N VAL A 148 1.03 4.75 -15.50
CA VAL A 148 -0.43 4.65 -15.47
C VAL A 148 -0.97 5.53 -14.35
N THR A 149 -1.90 6.42 -14.69
CA THR A 149 -2.72 7.18 -13.73
C THR A 149 -4.19 6.84 -13.94
N PRO A 150 -5.09 7.19 -13.00
CA PRO A 150 -6.53 7.01 -13.22
C PRO A 150 -7.09 7.71 -14.47
N ARG A 151 -6.39 8.74 -14.98
CA ARG A 151 -6.85 9.58 -16.09
C ARG A 151 -6.09 9.37 -17.39
N SER A 152 -4.90 8.79 -17.35
CA SER A 152 -4.01 8.70 -18.50
C SER A 152 -3.04 7.54 -18.41
N VAL A 153 -2.54 7.12 -19.57
CA VAL A 153 -1.36 6.26 -19.68
C VAL A 153 -0.32 7.02 -20.49
N VAL A 154 0.92 7.02 -20.00
CA VAL A 154 2.07 7.61 -20.69
C VAL A 154 3.09 6.50 -20.94
N ALA A 155 3.49 6.37 -22.21
CA ALA A 155 4.47 5.40 -22.65
C ALA A 155 5.31 6.02 -23.78
N ASP A 156 6.54 5.55 -23.93
CA ASP A 156 7.36 5.89 -25.10
C ASP A 156 7.11 4.87 -26.22
N ALA A 157 7.50 3.62 -26.00
CA ALA A 157 7.34 2.51 -26.97
C ALA A 157 6.35 1.41 -26.55
N GLY A 158 5.61 1.61 -25.45
CA GLY A 158 4.74 0.58 -24.84
C GLY A 158 5.52 -0.61 -24.27
N LEU A 159 4.83 -1.69 -23.91
CA LEU A 159 5.41 -2.93 -23.36
C LEU A 159 5.79 -3.97 -24.42
N GLY A 160 5.35 -3.78 -25.67
CA GLY A 160 5.73 -4.64 -26.81
C GLY A 160 4.55 -5.15 -27.62
N SER A 161 3.33 -5.13 -27.09
CA SER A 161 2.09 -5.41 -27.82
C SER A 161 0.92 -4.57 -27.27
N ASP A 162 -0.05 -4.26 -28.12
CA ASP A 162 -1.24 -3.49 -27.72
C ASP A 162 -2.08 -4.22 -26.67
N LEU A 163 -2.17 -5.56 -26.78
CA LEU A 163 -2.91 -6.38 -25.81
C LEU A 163 -2.23 -6.38 -24.44
N LEU A 164 -0.89 -6.50 -24.38
CA LEU A 164 -0.16 -6.41 -23.13
C LEU A 164 -0.32 -5.03 -22.49
N ASP A 165 -0.28 -3.96 -23.28
CA ASP A 165 -0.50 -2.60 -22.79
C ASP A 165 -1.90 -2.41 -22.19
N ILE A 166 -2.93 -2.99 -22.81
CA ILE A 166 -4.31 -2.95 -22.30
C ILE A 166 -4.44 -3.75 -21.00
N SER A 167 -4.00 -5.02 -20.99
CA SER A 167 -4.12 -5.90 -19.83
C SER A 167 -3.37 -5.32 -18.61
N VAL A 168 -2.11 -4.91 -18.82
CA VAL A 168 -1.29 -4.33 -17.74
C VAL A 168 -1.87 -3.03 -17.22
N ARG A 169 -2.47 -2.20 -18.09
CA ARG A 169 -3.13 -0.97 -17.66
C ARG A 169 -4.29 -1.26 -16.71
N GLU A 170 -5.15 -2.22 -17.05
CA GLU A 170 -6.32 -2.57 -16.22
C GLU A 170 -5.88 -3.08 -14.85
N ASP A 171 -4.92 -4.02 -14.81
CA ASP A 171 -4.41 -4.56 -13.56
C ASP A 171 -3.63 -3.52 -12.75
N ALA A 172 -2.89 -2.62 -13.42
CA ALA A 172 -2.19 -1.53 -12.74
C ALA A 172 -3.15 -0.55 -12.09
N LEU A 173 -4.31 -0.27 -12.69
CA LEU A 173 -5.35 0.56 -12.09
C LEU A 173 -5.96 -0.11 -10.86
N ALA A 174 -6.19 -1.42 -10.90
CA ALA A 174 -6.69 -2.18 -9.74
C ALA A 174 -5.67 -2.18 -8.59
N LEU A 175 -4.40 -2.45 -8.88
CA LEU A 175 -3.31 -2.37 -7.90
C LEU A 175 -3.16 -0.95 -7.32
N LEU A 176 -3.35 0.08 -8.16
CA LEU A 176 -3.26 1.47 -7.76
C LEU A 176 -4.41 1.87 -6.82
N ALA A 177 -5.65 1.45 -7.11
CA ALA A 177 -6.79 1.65 -6.21
C ALA A 177 -6.52 1.03 -4.82
N ALA A 178 -5.99 -0.19 -4.82
CA ALA A 178 -5.71 -0.94 -3.61
C ALA A 178 -4.44 -0.45 -2.87
N GLY A 179 -3.60 0.37 -3.52
CA GLY A 179 -2.31 0.83 -2.98
C GLY A 179 -1.29 -0.31 -2.82
N HIS A 180 -1.35 -1.30 -3.69
CA HIS A 180 -0.47 -2.48 -3.67
C HIS A 180 0.51 -2.45 -4.84
N SER A 181 1.70 -3.01 -4.64
CA SER A 181 2.68 -3.24 -5.71
C SER A 181 2.91 -4.74 -5.82
N ALA A 182 2.95 -5.25 -7.05
CA ALA A 182 3.05 -6.69 -7.29
C ALA A 182 3.70 -6.99 -8.65
N LYS A 183 4.30 -8.17 -8.76
CA LYS A 183 4.68 -8.76 -10.05
C LYS A 183 3.49 -9.57 -10.57
N LEU A 184 3.04 -9.23 -11.77
CA LEU A 184 2.00 -9.92 -12.53
C LEU A 184 2.65 -10.70 -13.67
N ILE A 185 1.96 -11.73 -14.15
CA ILE A 185 2.47 -12.65 -15.16
C ILE A 185 1.45 -12.74 -16.29
N TYR A 186 1.94 -12.64 -17.53
CA TYR A 186 1.13 -12.65 -18.75
C TYR A 186 1.68 -13.65 -19.76
N GLY A 187 0.83 -14.04 -20.72
CA GLY A 187 1.27 -14.67 -21.96
C GLY A 187 2.11 -13.73 -22.81
N SER A 188 2.92 -14.28 -23.72
CA SER A 188 3.77 -13.51 -24.64
C SER A 188 3.01 -12.52 -25.54
N GLY A 189 1.70 -12.69 -25.75
CA GLY A 189 0.84 -11.76 -26.46
C GLY A 189 0.20 -10.69 -25.58
N GLY A 190 0.23 -10.84 -24.25
CA GLY A 190 -0.51 -10.01 -23.29
C GLY A 190 -1.78 -10.67 -22.72
N GLU A 191 -1.96 -11.96 -22.98
CA GLU A 191 -3.06 -12.75 -22.41
C GLU A 191 -2.95 -12.77 -20.87
N PRO A 192 -4.07 -12.60 -20.14
CA PRO A 192 -4.07 -12.65 -18.67
C PRO A 192 -3.66 -14.00 -18.07
N VAL A 193 -3.63 -15.06 -18.89
CA VAL A 193 -3.21 -16.40 -18.50
C VAL A 193 -1.98 -16.78 -19.33
N GLY A 194 -0.84 -16.88 -18.66
CA GLY A 194 0.44 -17.30 -19.26
C GLY A 194 1.58 -17.26 -18.25
N GLU A 195 2.78 -17.66 -18.67
CA GLU A 195 3.97 -17.72 -17.82
C GLU A 195 5.21 -17.06 -18.46
N ASP A 196 5.02 -16.33 -19.57
CA ASP A 196 6.12 -15.87 -20.42
C ASP A 196 6.67 -14.50 -19.97
N VAL A 197 5.79 -13.58 -19.58
CA VAL A 197 6.13 -12.17 -19.37
C VAL A 197 5.81 -11.76 -17.95
N GLY A 198 6.84 -11.36 -17.20
CA GLY A 198 6.70 -10.81 -15.86
C GLY A 198 6.71 -9.29 -15.89
N VAL A 199 5.66 -8.65 -15.37
CA VAL A 199 5.56 -7.19 -15.25
C VAL A 199 5.46 -6.83 -13.78
N PHE A 200 6.39 -6.02 -13.28
CA PHE A 200 6.29 -5.46 -11.93
C PHE A 200 5.56 -4.12 -11.98
N VAL A 201 4.42 -4.04 -11.29
CA VAL A 201 3.65 -2.82 -11.12
C VAL A 201 4.01 -2.23 -9.76
N ARG A 202 4.72 -1.10 -9.79
CA ARG A 202 4.99 -0.29 -8.61
C ARG A 202 3.98 0.84 -8.51
N THR A 203 3.33 0.97 -7.36
CA THR A 203 2.31 2.00 -7.12
C THR A 203 2.82 3.04 -6.16
N TYR A 204 2.54 4.30 -6.47
CA TYR A 204 2.75 5.45 -5.61
C TYR A 204 1.39 6.07 -5.34
N VAL A 205 0.92 5.90 -4.11
CA VAL A 205 -0.38 6.40 -3.66
C VAL A 205 -0.16 7.29 -2.44
N PRO A 206 -1.02 8.30 -2.23
CA PRO A 206 -1.05 9.03 -0.98
C PRO A 206 -1.26 8.09 0.21
N PRO A 207 -0.78 8.44 1.42
CA PRO A 207 -1.05 7.64 2.60
C PRO A 207 -2.56 7.47 2.81
N PRO A 208 -3.03 6.29 3.22
CA PRO A 208 -4.45 6.05 3.46
C PRO A 208 -4.97 6.93 4.61
N ARG A 209 -6.26 7.26 4.58
CA ARG A 209 -6.88 8.13 5.59
C ARG A 209 -7.47 7.32 6.74
N LEU A 210 -7.29 7.83 7.96
CA LEU A 210 -7.99 7.37 9.16
C LEU A 210 -8.84 8.53 9.69
N VAL A 211 -10.16 8.42 9.55
CA VAL A 211 -11.09 9.47 9.96
C VAL A 211 -11.76 9.09 11.27
N LEU A 212 -11.49 9.88 12.31
CA LEU A 212 -11.99 9.68 13.67
C LEU A 212 -13.15 10.63 13.94
N PHE A 213 -14.36 10.09 14.13
CA PHE A 213 -15.54 10.87 14.49
C PHE A 213 -15.79 10.86 15.99
N GLY A 214 -15.57 12.00 16.63
CA GLY A 214 -15.62 12.19 18.07
C GLY A 214 -14.25 12.56 18.62
N ALA A 215 -14.14 13.74 19.23
CA ALA A 215 -12.90 14.29 19.79
C ALA A 215 -12.77 13.95 21.28
N VAL A 216 -12.59 12.67 21.60
CA VAL A 216 -12.44 12.12 22.96
C VAL A 216 -10.99 11.73 23.23
N ASP A 217 -10.69 11.31 24.46
CA ASP A 217 -9.30 10.98 24.84
C ASP A 217 -8.76 9.74 24.10
N PHE A 218 -9.64 8.81 23.72
CA PHE A 218 -9.29 7.68 22.84
C PHE A 218 -8.83 8.13 21.45
N SER A 219 -9.33 9.27 20.96
CA SER A 219 -8.95 9.79 19.65
C SER A 219 -7.49 10.22 19.62
N ALA A 220 -6.94 10.75 20.73
CA ALA A 220 -5.54 11.12 20.81
C ALA A 220 -4.61 9.89 20.68
N ALA A 221 -4.92 8.81 21.40
CA ALA A 221 -4.16 7.56 21.30
C ALA A 221 -4.24 6.94 19.89
N LEU A 222 -5.41 7.01 19.24
CA LEU A 222 -5.59 6.58 17.86
C LEU A 222 -4.85 7.48 16.85
N CYS A 223 -4.69 8.77 17.11
CA CYS A 223 -3.86 9.64 16.27
C CYS A 223 -2.40 9.21 16.28
N ASP A 224 -1.84 8.97 17.46
CA ASP A 224 -0.44 8.56 17.62
C ASP A 224 -0.18 7.19 16.96
N ALA A 225 -1.04 6.21 17.25
CA ALA A 225 -0.91 4.87 16.70
C ALA A 225 -1.23 4.82 15.20
N GLY A 226 -2.22 5.59 14.72
CA GLY A 226 -2.55 5.70 13.31
C GLY A 226 -1.41 6.32 12.49
N ARG A 227 -0.79 7.39 13.00
CA ARG A 227 0.39 8.01 12.38
C ARG A 227 1.57 7.04 12.32
N LEU A 228 1.81 6.26 13.38
CA LEU A 228 2.85 5.24 13.39
C LEU A 228 2.66 4.20 12.26
N LEU A 229 1.41 3.84 11.97
CA LEU A 229 1.05 2.92 10.89
C LEU A 229 1.01 3.58 9.50
N GLY A 230 1.31 4.88 9.41
CA GLY A 230 1.36 5.62 8.15
C GLY A 230 0.00 6.14 7.66
N TYR A 231 -1.02 6.25 8.51
CA TYR A 231 -2.28 6.89 8.14
C TYR A 231 -2.19 8.41 8.21
N GLN A 232 -2.86 9.10 7.29
CA GLN A 232 -3.25 10.50 7.46
C GLN A 232 -4.49 10.56 8.35
N VAL A 233 -4.30 10.99 9.60
CA VAL A 233 -5.37 10.98 10.61
C VAL A 233 -6.11 12.31 10.65
N THR A 234 -7.43 12.29 10.43
CA THR A 234 -8.32 13.43 10.67
C THR A 234 -9.19 13.17 11.88
N VAL A 235 -9.29 14.15 12.79
CA VAL A 235 -10.27 14.14 13.89
C VAL A 235 -11.40 15.11 13.57
N CYS A 236 -12.64 14.65 13.59
CA CYS A 236 -13.82 15.48 13.34
C CYS A 236 -14.81 15.39 14.53
N ASP A 237 -15.23 16.54 15.06
CA ASP A 237 -16.29 16.64 16.08
C ASP A 237 -17.09 17.93 15.87
N ALA A 238 -18.42 17.86 16.06
CA ALA A 238 -19.28 19.03 15.89
C ALA A 238 -19.06 20.11 16.96
N ARG A 239 -18.38 19.77 18.06
CA ARG A 239 -18.18 20.64 19.22
C ARG A 239 -16.78 21.21 19.20
N SER A 240 -16.69 22.52 18.91
CA SER A 240 -15.42 23.26 18.85
C SER A 240 -14.57 23.18 20.12
N VAL A 241 -15.18 23.03 21.29
CA VAL A 241 -14.47 22.90 22.57
C VAL A 241 -13.62 21.62 22.63
N PHE A 242 -14.06 20.55 21.95
CA PHE A 242 -13.37 19.27 21.96
C PHE A 242 -12.38 19.12 20.80
N ALA A 243 -12.75 19.56 19.58
CA ALA A 243 -11.92 19.51 18.39
C ALA A 243 -10.89 20.66 18.36
N SER A 244 -9.85 20.52 19.18
CA SER A 244 -8.72 21.46 19.28
C SER A 244 -7.41 20.81 18.83
N ALA A 245 -6.62 21.53 18.03
CA ALA A 245 -5.30 21.09 17.57
C ALA A 245 -4.32 20.80 18.72
N ASP A 246 -4.44 21.51 19.86
CA ASP A 246 -3.57 21.28 21.02
C ASP A 246 -3.78 19.91 21.68
N ARG A 247 -5.00 19.36 21.58
CA ARG A 247 -5.35 18.03 22.10
C ARG A 247 -4.90 16.90 21.17
N PHE A 248 -4.77 17.17 19.87
CA PHE A 248 -4.50 16.17 18.82
C PHE A 248 -3.30 16.57 17.97
N ARG A 249 -2.15 16.78 18.61
CA ARG A 249 -0.93 17.32 17.97
C ARG A 249 -0.37 16.47 16.83
N THR A 250 -0.66 15.17 16.85
CA THR A 250 -0.20 14.21 15.84
C THR A 250 -1.20 13.98 14.71
N ALA A 251 -2.43 14.50 14.84
CA ALA A 251 -3.41 14.48 13.76
C ALA A 251 -2.91 15.32 12.58
N SER A 252 -3.20 14.85 11.37
CA SER A 252 -2.94 15.62 10.15
C SER A 252 -3.92 16.80 10.04
N GLU A 253 -5.14 16.61 10.56
CA GLU A 253 -6.19 17.61 10.53
C GLU A 253 -7.13 17.46 11.72
N VAL A 254 -7.63 18.58 12.25
CA VAL A 254 -8.68 18.62 13.28
C VAL A 254 -9.80 19.53 12.78
N VAL A 255 -10.99 18.97 12.62
CA VAL A 255 -12.13 19.61 11.95
C VAL A 255 -13.29 19.78 12.93
N VAL A 256 -13.88 20.98 12.90
CA VAL A 256 -15.13 21.28 13.61
C VAL A 256 -16.29 21.23 12.61
N ASP A 257 -16.93 20.08 12.47
CA ASP A 257 -18.13 19.91 11.65
C ASP A 257 -18.96 18.72 12.15
N TRP A 258 -20.19 18.62 11.67
CA TRP A 258 -21.02 17.45 11.85
C TRP A 258 -20.39 16.26 11.12
N PRO A 259 -20.12 15.13 11.82
CA PRO A 259 -19.47 13.95 11.25
C PRO A 259 -19.98 13.50 9.87
N HIS A 260 -21.31 13.43 9.71
CA HIS A 260 -21.92 12.99 8.46
C HIS A 260 -21.79 14.01 7.31
N ARG A 261 -21.77 15.32 7.63
CA ARG A 261 -21.59 16.38 6.64
C ARG A 261 -20.16 16.39 6.12
N TYR A 262 -19.21 16.32 7.04
CA TYR A 262 -17.79 16.20 6.71
C TYR A 262 -17.56 14.96 5.82
N LEU A 263 -18.02 13.78 6.25
CA LEU A 263 -17.79 12.55 5.49
C LEU A 263 -18.38 12.62 4.08
N ALA A 264 -19.62 13.11 3.95
CA ALA A 264 -20.25 13.28 2.64
C ALA A 264 -19.47 14.25 1.74
N ALA A 265 -19.00 15.39 2.28
CA ALA A 265 -18.21 16.34 1.52
C ALA A 265 -16.85 15.77 1.07
N GLU A 266 -16.20 14.94 1.90
CA GLU A 266 -14.95 14.27 1.52
C GLU A 266 -15.17 13.20 0.44
N ILE A 267 -16.30 12.50 0.47
CA ILE A 267 -16.72 11.56 -0.58
C ILE A 267 -16.97 12.30 -1.89
N ASP A 268 -17.79 13.37 -1.87
CA ASP A 268 -18.10 14.17 -3.05
C ASP A 268 -16.85 14.80 -3.69
N ALA A 269 -15.85 15.12 -2.86
CA ALA A 269 -14.57 15.64 -3.32
C ALA A 269 -13.57 14.56 -3.78
N GLY A 270 -13.94 13.28 -3.76
CA GLY A 270 -13.08 12.17 -4.16
C GLY A 270 -11.85 11.98 -3.26
N ARG A 271 -11.93 12.40 -2.00
CA ARG A 271 -10.84 12.25 -1.01
C ARG A 271 -11.02 11.05 -0.07
N ILE A 272 -12.04 10.24 -0.32
CA ILE A 272 -12.34 8.99 0.36
C ILE A 272 -12.23 7.88 -0.67
N ASP A 273 -11.53 6.81 -0.32
CA ASP A 273 -11.26 5.66 -1.18
C ASP A 273 -11.40 4.34 -0.42
N GLU A 274 -11.26 3.22 -1.13
CA GLU A 274 -11.35 1.87 -0.58
C GLU A 274 -10.28 1.54 0.47
N ARG A 275 -9.27 2.40 0.66
CA ARG A 275 -8.21 2.27 1.68
C ARG A 275 -8.52 3.08 2.94
N THR A 276 -9.58 3.88 2.90
CA THR A 276 -9.98 4.78 3.99
C THR A 276 -10.62 4.00 5.14
N VAL A 277 -10.20 4.33 6.36
CA VAL A 277 -10.67 3.73 7.61
C VAL A 277 -11.51 4.77 8.36
N VAL A 278 -12.73 4.41 8.74
CA VAL A 278 -13.63 5.25 9.54
C VAL A 278 -13.83 4.64 10.92
N VAL A 279 -13.59 5.45 11.95
CA VAL A 279 -13.79 5.06 13.36
C VAL A 279 -14.71 6.06 14.05
N VAL A 280 -15.85 5.57 14.53
CA VAL A 280 -16.85 6.37 15.25
C VAL A 280 -16.67 6.16 16.76
N LEU A 281 -16.26 7.22 17.44
CA LEU A 281 -15.93 7.26 18.88
C LEU A 281 -17.00 7.99 19.71
N THR A 282 -18.14 8.31 19.09
CA THR A 282 -19.32 8.87 19.75
C THR A 282 -20.46 7.86 19.77
N HIS A 283 -21.32 7.97 20.78
CA HIS A 283 -22.53 7.16 20.94
C HIS A 283 -23.78 8.04 21.07
N ASP A 284 -23.66 9.34 20.81
CA ASP A 284 -24.82 10.23 20.76
C ASP A 284 -25.55 10.00 19.43
N PRO A 285 -26.83 9.54 19.47
CA PRO A 285 -27.61 9.24 18.26
C PRO A 285 -27.79 10.42 17.31
N LYS A 286 -27.55 11.66 17.75
CA LYS A 286 -27.52 12.83 16.87
C LYS A 286 -26.35 12.83 15.90
N PHE A 287 -25.26 12.15 16.25
CA PHE A 287 -24.01 12.15 15.49
C PHE A 287 -23.65 10.77 14.92
N ASP A 288 -23.76 9.69 15.72
CA ASP A 288 -23.28 8.37 15.30
C ASP A 288 -24.17 7.74 14.21
N VAL A 289 -25.50 7.76 14.36
CA VAL A 289 -26.43 7.20 13.37
C VAL A 289 -26.27 7.86 11.99
N PRO A 290 -26.28 9.21 11.85
CA PRO A 290 -26.11 9.82 10.54
C PRO A 290 -24.76 9.52 9.88
N VAL A 291 -23.65 9.52 10.63
CA VAL A 291 -22.33 9.29 10.03
C VAL A 291 -22.12 7.82 9.66
N LEU A 292 -22.62 6.89 10.47
CA LEU A 292 -22.58 5.47 10.15
C LEU A 292 -23.42 5.15 8.92
N LYS A 293 -24.57 5.81 8.73
CA LYS A 293 -25.35 5.65 7.51
C LYS A 293 -24.57 6.07 6.25
N VAL A 294 -23.82 7.18 6.33
CA VAL A 294 -22.96 7.63 5.21
C VAL A 294 -21.78 6.67 5.03
N ALA A 295 -21.11 6.28 6.11
CA ALA A 295 -19.93 5.42 6.06
C ALA A 295 -20.26 4.01 5.50
N LEU A 296 -21.34 3.39 5.97
CA LEU A 296 -21.73 2.04 5.54
C LEU A 296 -22.27 2.01 4.09
N ALA A 297 -22.68 3.15 3.55
CA ALA A 297 -23.04 3.28 2.14
C ALA A 297 -21.83 3.49 1.22
N ALA A 298 -20.66 3.85 1.79
CA ALA A 298 -19.45 4.10 1.04
C ALA A 298 -18.57 2.83 0.90
N GLU A 299 -17.70 2.85 -0.11
CA GLU A 299 -16.64 1.86 -0.30
C GLU A 299 -15.43 2.28 0.56
N LEU A 300 -15.28 1.61 1.70
CA LEU A 300 -14.26 1.91 2.72
C LEU A 300 -13.56 0.61 3.11
N ALA A 301 -12.30 0.73 3.52
CA ALA A 301 -11.52 -0.39 4.03
C ALA A 301 -12.11 -0.96 5.32
N PHE A 302 -12.69 -0.10 6.15
CA PHE A 302 -13.14 -0.45 7.49
C PHE A 302 -14.09 0.61 8.05
N VAL A 303 -15.17 0.16 8.69
CA VAL A 303 -16.08 1.01 9.46
C VAL A 303 -16.28 0.40 10.85
N GLY A 304 -15.78 1.09 11.87
CA GLY A 304 -15.91 0.63 13.25
C GLY A 304 -16.59 1.64 14.16
N ALA A 305 -17.30 1.15 15.17
CA ALA A 305 -17.97 1.97 16.16
C ALA A 305 -17.67 1.52 17.60
N MET A 306 -17.17 2.44 18.41
CA MET A 306 -16.89 2.20 19.82
C MET A 306 -18.19 2.07 20.63
N GLY A 307 -18.23 1.16 21.58
CA GLY A 307 -19.35 0.98 22.50
C GLY A 307 -19.28 -0.35 23.23
N SER A 308 -20.00 -0.46 24.35
CA SER A 308 -20.24 -1.77 24.97
C SER A 308 -21.15 -2.63 24.08
N ARG A 309 -21.31 -3.91 24.41
CA ARG A 309 -22.29 -4.79 23.72
C ARG A 309 -23.70 -4.20 23.77
N THR A 310 -24.11 -3.67 24.92
CA THR A 310 -25.40 -2.97 25.06
C THR A 310 -25.51 -1.74 24.17
N THR A 311 -24.45 -0.93 24.07
CA THR A 311 -24.42 0.23 23.15
C THR A 311 -24.50 -0.22 21.69
N HIS A 312 -23.83 -1.32 21.34
CA HIS A 312 -23.92 -1.90 20.00
C HIS A 312 -25.34 -2.36 19.67
N ASP A 313 -25.99 -3.12 20.55
CA ASP A 313 -27.34 -3.66 20.31
C ASP A 313 -28.35 -2.52 20.06
N ASP A 314 -28.31 -1.48 20.89
CA ASP A 314 -29.14 -0.27 20.74
C ASP A 314 -28.82 0.51 19.44
N ARG A 315 -27.52 0.63 19.10
CA ARG A 315 -27.08 1.26 17.84
C ARG A 315 -27.62 0.52 16.62
N VAL A 316 -27.54 -0.81 16.59
CA VAL A 316 -28.04 -1.62 15.47
C VAL A 316 -29.54 -1.39 15.27
N VAL A 317 -30.33 -1.36 16.35
CA VAL A 317 -31.77 -1.05 16.28
C VAL A 317 -32.00 0.34 15.66
N ARG A 318 -31.25 1.35 16.08
CA ARG A 318 -31.37 2.72 15.54
C ARG A 318 -30.97 2.80 14.06
N LEU A 319 -29.91 2.10 13.66
CA LEU A 319 -29.46 2.07 12.26
C LEU A 319 -30.50 1.38 11.37
N ARG A 320 -31.08 0.26 11.81
CA ARG A 320 -32.20 -0.39 11.10
C ARG A 320 -33.40 0.54 10.96
N ASN A 321 -33.79 1.21 12.05
CA ASN A 321 -34.87 2.21 12.02
C ASN A 321 -34.55 3.40 11.09
N ALA A 322 -33.26 3.71 10.89
CA ALA A 322 -32.80 4.73 9.96
C ALA A 322 -32.65 4.23 8.49
N GLY A 323 -33.01 2.97 8.24
CA GLY A 323 -33.03 2.34 6.91
C GLY A 323 -31.71 1.73 6.45
N VAL A 324 -30.78 1.44 7.37
CA VAL A 324 -29.56 0.68 7.04
C VAL A 324 -29.92 -0.81 6.96
N GLY A 325 -29.62 -1.44 5.81
CA GLY A 325 -29.87 -2.87 5.57
C GLY A 325 -28.87 -3.78 6.29
N ASP A 326 -29.23 -5.07 6.43
CA ASP A 326 -28.41 -6.04 7.16
C ASP A 326 -27.04 -6.27 6.51
N ASP A 327 -26.93 -6.33 5.18
CA ASP A 327 -25.64 -6.47 4.48
C ASP A 327 -24.66 -5.32 4.81
N ALA A 328 -25.19 -4.11 4.99
CA ALA A 328 -24.39 -2.95 5.38
C ALA A 328 -24.03 -3.00 6.87
N LEU A 329 -24.89 -3.57 7.72
CA LEU A 329 -24.62 -3.77 9.15
C LEU A 329 -23.58 -4.86 9.39
N ASP A 330 -23.51 -5.88 8.54
CA ASP A 330 -22.49 -6.94 8.63
C ASP A 330 -21.07 -6.39 8.43
N ARG A 331 -20.93 -5.25 7.73
CA ARG A 331 -19.67 -4.52 7.56
C ARG A 331 -19.28 -3.65 8.78
N LEU A 332 -20.15 -3.53 9.78
CA LEU A 332 -19.91 -2.68 10.95
C LEU A 332 -19.17 -3.44 12.05
N HIS A 333 -17.93 -3.04 12.32
CA HIS A 333 -17.15 -3.55 13.45
C HIS A 333 -17.57 -2.87 14.75
N SER A 334 -18.47 -3.50 15.51
CA SER A 334 -19.00 -2.97 16.77
C SER A 334 -19.41 -4.12 17.72
N PRO A 335 -18.94 -4.15 18.98
CA PRO A 335 -17.88 -3.33 19.55
C PRO A 335 -16.58 -3.40 18.74
N ILE A 336 -15.96 -2.25 18.49
CA ILE A 336 -14.74 -2.12 17.71
C ILE A 336 -13.51 -2.67 18.46
N GLY A 337 -12.59 -3.28 17.72
CA GLY A 337 -11.30 -3.77 18.15
C GLY A 337 -11.26 -5.26 18.47
N LEU A 338 -10.08 -5.87 18.36
CA LEU A 338 -9.84 -7.25 18.79
C LEU A 338 -9.98 -7.40 20.31
N ASP A 339 -10.46 -8.57 20.77
CA ASP A 339 -10.59 -8.89 22.19
C ASP A 339 -9.21 -9.13 22.85
N LEU A 340 -8.51 -8.03 23.14
CA LEU A 340 -7.26 -7.99 23.89
C LEU A 340 -7.49 -7.73 25.39
N ARG A 341 -8.75 -7.63 25.82
CA ARG A 341 -9.15 -7.12 27.14
C ARG A 341 -8.52 -5.75 27.46
N ALA A 342 -8.41 -4.88 26.46
CA ALA A 342 -7.89 -3.54 26.59
C ALA A 342 -8.71 -2.71 27.59
N THR A 343 -8.02 -1.96 28.45
CA THR A 343 -8.65 -1.13 29.50
C THR A 343 -8.26 0.34 29.43
N THR A 344 -7.11 0.64 28.84
CA THR A 344 -6.61 2.01 28.67
C THR A 344 -6.80 2.52 27.23
N PRO A 345 -6.86 3.85 27.00
CA PRO A 345 -6.98 4.38 25.65
C PRO A 345 -5.90 3.92 24.66
N PRO A 346 -4.60 3.83 25.04
CA PRO A 346 -3.58 3.25 24.15
C PRO A 346 -3.78 1.77 23.85
N GLU A 347 -4.16 0.95 24.83
CA GLU A 347 -4.46 -0.48 24.60
C GLU A 347 -5.66 -0.65 23.66
N THR A 348 -6.70 0.17 23.84
CA THR A 348 -7.87 0.16 22.96
C THR A 348 -7.50 0.62 21.55
N ALA A 349 -6.64 1.62 21.39
CA ALA A 349 -6.14 2.04 20.08
C ALA A 349 -5.38 0.91 19.38
N VAL A 350 -4.53 0.16 20.09
CA VAL A 350 -3.84 -1.03 19.57
C VAL A 350 -4.84 -2.11 19.15
N SER A 351 -5.83 -2.40 19.99
CA SER A 351 -6.90 -3.37 19.69
C SER A 351 -7.69 -3.01 18.42
N ILE A 352 -8.06 -1.73 18.26
CA ILE A 352 -8.75 -1.22 17.06
C ILE A 352 -7.87 -1.35 15.83
N LEU A 353 -6.64 -0.82 15.88
CA LEU A 353 -5.78 -0.81 14.69
C LEU A 353 -5.27 -2.20 14.33
N ALA A 354 -5.17 -3.13 15.29
CA ALA A 354 -4.92 -4.54 15.02
C ALA A 354 -6.08 -5.19 14.25
N GLU A 355 -7.33 -4.87 14.61
CA GLU A 355 -8.51 -5.32 13.85
C GLU A 355 -8.51 -4.75 12.43
N VAL A 356 -8.22 -3.45 12.28
CA VAL A 356 -8.09 -2.79 10.96
C VAL A 356 -7.03 -3.47 10.09
N ILE A 357 -5.86 -3.81 10.66
CA ILE A 357 -4.81 -4.52 9.92
C ILE A 357 -5.27 -5.94 9.53
N ALA A 358 -5.93 -6.64 10.45
CA ALA A 358 -6.44 -7.98 10.22
C ALA A 358 -7.45 -7.99 9.07
N GLU A 359 -8.47 -7.14 9.12
CA GLU A 359 -9.51 -7.04 8.09
C GLU A 359 -8.89 -6.73 6.71
N ARG A 360 -8.04 -5.70 6.63
CA ARG A 360 -7.41 -5.27 5.38
C ARG A 360 -6.47 -6.30 4.76
N ARG A 361 -5.92 -7.22 5.57
CA ARG A 361 -4.96 -8.24 5.11
C ARG A 361 -5.51 -9.66 5.14
N GLY A 362 -6.80 -9.84 5.42
CA GLY A 362 -7.40 -11.18 5.58
C GLY A 362 -6.85 -11.96 6.78
N GLY A 363 -6.30 -11.26 7.77
CA GLY A 363 -5.75 -11.86 8.99
C GLY A 363 -6.83 -12.26 9.99
N THR A 364 -6.54 -13.26 10.82
CA THR A 364 -7.49 -13.78 11.81
C THR A 364 -7.40 -13.11 13.19
N GLY A 365 -6.33 -12.34 13.45
CA GLY A 365 -6.03 -11.79 14.78
C GLY A 365 -5.58 -12.84 15.82
N ARG A 366 -5.42 -14.11 15.45
CA ARG A 366 -4.96 -15.20 16.34
C ARG A 366 -3.44 -15.19 16.50
N PRO A 367 -2.89 -15.79 17.59
CA PRO A 367 -1.44 -15.92 17.74
C PRO A 367 -0.81 -16.71 16.59
N LEU A 368 0.25 -16.16 15.97
CA LEU A 368 0.94 -16.81 14.84
C LEU A 368 1.50 -18.20 15.17
N ARG A 369 1.86 -18.46 16.44
CA ARG A 369 2.34 -19.78 16.90
C ARG A 369 1.31 -20.91 16.76
N ASP A 370 0.03 -20.56 16.64
CA ASP A 370 -1.06 -21.52 16.50
C ASP A 370 -1.44 -21.74 15.02
N GLY A 371 -0.78 -21.04 14.09
CA GLY A 371 -1.01 -21.13 12.65
C GLY A 371 -0.04 -22.06 11.93
N HIS A 372 -0.38 -22.39 10.69
CA HIS A 372 0.48 -23.11 9.74
C HIS A 372 0.49 -22.36 8.40
N GLY A 373 1.54 -22.52 7.59
CA GLY A 373 1.65 -21.85 6.29
C GLY A 373 2.43 -20.53 6.32
N SER A 374 2.29 -19.73 5.26
CA SER A 374 2.99 -18.44 5.11
C SER A 374 2.40 -17.39 6.04
N ILE A 375 3.25 -16.61 6.71
CA ILE A 375 2.83 -15.46 7.54
C ILE A 375 2.31 -14.31 6.67
N HIS A 376 2.87 -14.18 5.48
CA HIS A 376 2.48 -13.17 4.51
C HIS A 376 1.84 -13.89 3.34
N GLU A 377 0.52 -13.98 3.35
CA GLU A 377 -0.23 -14.38 2.17
C GLU A 377 -0.31 -13.19 1.23
N VAL A 378 0.13 -13.39 -0.02
CA VAL A 378 -0.15 -12.45 -1.10
C VAL A 378 -1.62 -12.68 -1.45
N SER A 379 -2.47 -11.67 -1.24
CA SER A 379 -3.90 -11.78 -1.52
C SER A 379 -4.12 -12.31 -2.94
N GLN A 380 -4.72 -13.50 -3.03
CA GLN A 380 -5.11 -14.12 -4.31
C GLN A 380 -6.19 -13.30 -5.03
N ALA A 381 -6.82 -12.31 -4.38
CA ALA A 381 -7.88 -11.50 -4.98
C ALA A 381 -7.40 -10.59 -6.12
N VAL A 382 -6.08 -10.36 -6.25
CA VAL A 382 -5.49 -9.65 -7.42
C VAL A 382 -4.93 -10.62 -8.47
N ILE A 383 -4.82 -11.91 -8.12
CA ILE A 383 -4.32 -12.96 -8.99
C ILE A 383 -5.53 -13.81 -9.39
N GLY A 384 -6.29 -13.34 -10.39
CA GLY A 384 -7.44 -14.07 -10.91
C GLY A 384 -7.10 -15.54 -11.17
N ALA A 385 -7.77 -16.43 -10.43
CA ALA A 385 -7.91 -17.86 -10.69
C ALA A 385 -6.61 -18.64 -11.02
N VAL A 386 -5.70 -18.78 -10.05
CA VAL A 386 -4.70 -19.87 -10.07
C VAL A 386 -4.96 -20.80 -8.91
N GLY A 387 -5.75 -21.83 -9.17
CA GLY A 387 -6.06 -22.89 -8.22
C GLY A 387 -6.85 -24.01 -8.88
N CYS A 388 -6.18 -24.86 -9.66
CA CYS A 388 -6.68 -26.21 -9.90
C CYS A 388 -6.36 -27.04 -8.65
N PRO A 389 -7.35 -27.68 -7.99
CA PRO A 389 -7.04 -28.69 -6.99
C PRO A 389 -6.52 -29.95 -7.69
N GLU A 390 -5.53 -30.60 -7.05
CA GLU A 390 -5.07 -31.95 -7.38
C GLU A 390 -6.20 -32.99 -7.28
#